data_AF-R0K8W7-F1
#
_entry.id   AF-R0K8W7-F1
#
_cell.length_a   1.000
_cell.length_b   1.000
_cell.length_c   1.000
_cell.angle_alpha   90.00
_cell.angle_beta   90.00
_cell.angle_gamma   90.00
#
_symmetry.space_group_name_H-M   'P 1'
#
loop_
_entity.id
_entity.type
_entity.pdbx_description
1 polymer ?
#
loop_
_entity_poly.entity_id
_entity_poly.type
_entity_poly.pdbx_seq_one_letter_code
_entity_poly.pdbx_strand_id
1 'polypeptide(L)'
;MTLFDPILGRTAANFTHALPIDSISGIFGKGGRAIRRFLGSKAEFLDNLDNHIGRVTARWKDQGVYLAVTNIAGFFDYGTDENAMRQAFLIELSSKTDNSGSTATSDIPRTASTVDQQDPLQPTIAAGEIDEHLTQLASRRTFKNAKLLFNDTFALTLRRLSDKNVLPHVHMALCFLSSLASFGSSTYVPSLNDDIPWADLAAYLNALLTTEQSQSAALAGSDTADINALVTAPLFPAANEREDELPLPEDNLVRGLVWVEDYFPKTWFERKPDEEERYLELASTVKNCTNRVFRLGYTLSKYK
;
A
#
# COMPACT_ATOMS: atom_id res chain seq x y z
N MET A 1 20.66 12.36 -1.27
CA MET A 1 20.05 12.04 0.04
C MET A 1 19.15 10.85 -0.18
N THR A 2 19.39 9.76 0.53
CA THR A 2 18.55 8.56 0.44
C THR A 2 17.50 8.57 1.56
N LEU A 3 16.35 7.97 1.26
CA LEU A 3 15.11 8.01 2.04
C LEU A 3 15.24 7.63 3.54
N PHE A 4 16.28 6.88 3.92
CA PHE A 4 16.45 6.32 5.26
C PHE A 4 17.63 6.91 6.07
N ASP A 5 18.37 7.89 5.52
CA ASP A 5 19.54 8.49 6.19
C ASP A 5 19.25 9.04 7.60
N PRO A 6 18.07 9.64 7.91
CA PRO A 6 17.80 10.15 9.24
C PRO A 6 17.32 9.11 10.26
N ILE A 7 17.08 7.86 9.84
CA ILE A 7 16.51 6.79 10.68
C ILE A 7 17.61 5.84 11.19
N LEU A 8 18.72 5.73 10.46
CA LEU A 8 19.77 4.72 10.72
C LEU A 8 20.98 5.23 11.53
N GLY A 9 20.90 6.41 12.14
CA GLY A 9 21.85 6.87 13.15
C GLY A 9 23.33 6.61 12.83
N ARG A 10 23.85 7.16 11.73
CA ARG A 10 25.30 7.29 11.54
C ARG A 10 25.67 8.74 11.29
N THR A 11 26.46 9.27 12.22
CA THR A 11 27.07 10.60 12.19
C THR A 11 27.82 10.80 10.87
N ALA A 12 27.63 11.99 10.29
CA ALA A 12 28.15 12.39 8.99
C ALA A 12 29.63 12.05 8.79
N ALA A 13 29.92 11.25 7.77
CA ALA A 13 31.17 11.27 7.04
C ALA A 13 30.85 11.04 5.56
N ASN A 14 31.24 12.01 4.74
CA ASN A 14 31.03 12.08 3.30
C ASN A 14 31.30 10.75 2.58
N PHE A 15 30.28 10.13 2.00
CA PHE A 15 30.47 9.14 0.94
C PHE A 15 29.33 9.20 -0.08
N THR A 16 29.71 9.57 -1.30
CA THR A 16 29.03 9.42 -2.58
C THR A 16 28.94 7.93 -2.92
N HIS A 17 28.04 7.18 -2.27
CA HIS A 17 27.59 5.86 -2.73
C HIS A 17 26.25 5.58 -2.06
N ALA A 18 25.29 5.08 -2.84
CA ALA A 18 23.94 4.73 -2.41
C ALA A 18 23.94 3.97 -1.07
N LEU A 19 23.12 4.43 -0.13
CA LEU A 19 22.81 3.74 1.13
C LEU A 19 21.65 2.75 0.92
N PRO A 20 21.54 1.69 1.75
CA PRO A 20 21.61 0.33 1.21
C PRO A 20 20.26 -0.37 1.30
N ILE A 21 19.63 -0.59 0.15
CA ILE A 21 18.67 -1.69 -0.04
C ILE A 21 19.29 -3.03 0.45
N ASP A 22 20.62 -3.14 0.40
CA ASP A 22 21.41 -4.25 0.94
C ASP A 22 21.35 -4.43 2.46
N SER A 23 20.89 -3.46 3.26
CA SER A 23 20.77 -3.65 4.72
C SER A 23 19.50 -4.40 5.09
N ILE A 24 18.41 -4.25 4.32
CA ILE A 24 17.19 -5.04 4.52
C ILE A 24 17.34 -6.38 3.78
N SER A 25 17.89 -6.37 2.56
CA SER A 25 18.20 -7.60 1.80
C SER A 25 19.31 -8.46 2.46
N GLY A 26 20.29 -7.85 3.12
CA GLY A 26 21.41 -8.51 3.80
C GLY A 26 21.09 -9.11 5.18
N ILE A 27 19.87 -8.92 5.68
CA ILE A 27 19.37 -9.56 6.91
C ILE A 27 18.76 -10.95 6.62
N PHE A 28 18.53 -11.30 5.35
CA PHE A 28 17.93 -12.57 4.93
C PHE A 28 18.93 -13.75 4.81
N GLY A 29 20.00 -13.76 5.61
CA GLY A 29 20.94 -14.88 5.66
C GLY A 29 20.30 -16.18 6.18
N LYS A 30 20.69 -17.33 5.63
CA LYS A 30 20.25 -18.64 6.12
C LYS A 30 20.92 -18.97 7.47
N GLY A 31 20.18 -18.88 8.59
CA GLY A 31 20.64 -19.39 9.90
C GLY A 31 19.96 -18.77 11.14
N GLY A 32 20.10 -19.41 12.31
CA GLY A 32 19.53 -18.92 13.59
C GLY A 32 20.19 -17.63 14.15
N ARG A 33 21.34 -17.23 13.61
CA ARG A 33 21.94 -15.91 13.86
C ARG A 33 21.25 -14.79 13.06
N ALA A 34 20.77 -15.10 11.85
CA ALA A 34 20.10 -14.13 11.00
C ALA A 34 18.73 -13.72 11.55
N ILE A 35 17.97 -14.65 12.14
CA ILE A 35 16.68 -14.31 12.77
C ILE A 35 16.83 -13.41 13.98
N ARG A 36 17.80 -13.66 14.87
CA ARG A 36 18.08 -12.79 16.02
C ARG A 36 18.53 -11.40 15.57
N ARG A 37 19.36 -11.34 14.53
CA ARG A 37 19.78 -10.07 13.93
C ARG A 37 18.59 -9.32 13.31
N PHE A 38 17.69 -10.01 12.60
CA PHE A 38 16.47 -9.41 12.07
C PHE A 38 15.59 -8.86 13.18
N LEU A 39 15.27 -9.67 14.19
CA LEU A 39 14.40 -9.25 15.29
C LEU A 39 14.99 -8.06 16.06
N GLY A 40 16.30 -8.07 16.33
CA GLY A 40 16.99 -6.94 16.95
C GLY A 40 16.93 -5.67 16.09
N SER A 41 17.24 -5.79 14.79
CA SER A 41 17.21 -4.64 13.86
C SER A 41 15.79 -4.10 13.67
N LYS A 42 14.80 -4.98 13.62
CA LYS A 42 13.38 -4.60 13.54
C LYS A 42 12.93 -3.86 14.79
N ALA A 43 13.29 -4.35 15.97
CA ALA A 43 12.95 -3.67 17.24
C ALA A 43 13.58 -2.27 17.29
N GLU A 44 14.88 -2.16 16.98
CA GLU A 44 15.57 -0.86 16.91
C GLU A 44 14.94 0.08 15.87
N PHE A 45 14.57 -0.45 14.70
CA PHE A 45 13.86 0.31 13.68
C PHE A 45 12.53 0.86 14.20
N LEU A 46 11.68 0.02 14.82
CA LEU A 46 10.37 0.41 15.33
C LEU A 46 10.48 1.41 16.49
N ASP A 47 11.45 1.23 17.40
CA ASP A 47 11.69 2.16 18.52
C ASP A 47 12.08 3.57 18.03
N ASN A 48 12.81 3.64 16.92
CA ASN A 48 13.17 4.91 16.28
C ASN A 48 12.06 5.48 15.39
N LEU A 49 11.19 4.61 14.85
CA LEU A 49 10.18 5.00 13.89
C LEU A 49 9.16 5.97 14.48
N ASP A 50 8.60 5.67 15.65
CA ASP A 50 7.57 6.52 16.25
C ASP A 50 8.07 7.95 16.53
N ASN A 51 9.31 8.04 17.06
CA ASN A 51 10.00 9.31 17.26
C ASN A 51 10.26 10.05 15.95
N HIS A 52 10.62 9.32 14.89
CA HIS A 52 10.83 9.89 13.57
C HIS A 52 9.55 10.49 13.00
N ILE A 53 8.43 9.75 13.05
CA ILE A 53 7.11 10.23 12.61
C ILE A 53 6.76 11.54 13.32
N GLY A 54 6.89 11.56 14.66
CA GLY A 54 6.64 12.75 15.47
C GLY A 54 7.54 13.95 15.13
N ARG A 55 8.79 13.70 14.72
CA ARG A 55 9.75 14.75 14.35
C ARG A 55 9.52 15.32 12.94
N VAL A 56 9.18 14.48 11.98
CA VAL A 56 9.04 14.90 10.57
C VAL A 56 7.65 15.43 10.24
N THR A 57 6.64 15.12 11.06
CA THR A 57 5.26 15.64 10.99
C THR A 57 4.67 15.58 9.57
N ALA A 58 4.45 16.72 8.90
CA ALA A 58 3.87 16.78 7.57
C ALA A 58 4.67 16.00 6.51
N ARG A 59 6.00 15.97 6.61
CA ARG A 59 6.86 15.20 5.69
C ARG A 59 6.66 13.68 5.82
N TRP A 60 6.04 13.23 6.90
CA TRP A 60 5.69 11.82 7.05
C TRP A 60 4.65 11.37 6.03
N LYS A 61 3.85 12.27 5.46
CA LYS A 61 2.86 11.88 4.45
C LYS A 61 3.51 11.21 3.24
N ASP A 62 4.59 11.79 2.71
CA ASP A 62 5.37 11.17 1.64
C ASP A 62 6.21 9.98 2.13
N GLN A 63 6.95 10.17 3.23
CA GLN A 63 7.85 9.13 3.76
C GLN A 63 7.11 7.87 4.18
N GLY A 64 5.90 8.04 4.71
CA GLY A 64 4.99 6.99 5.11
C GLY A 64 4.53 6.16 3.93
N VAL A 65 4.22 6.78 2.78
CA VAL A 65 3.90 6.08 1.53
C VAL A 65 5.09 5.27 1.07
N TYR A 66 6.29 5.86 1.01
CA TYR A 66 7.49 5.12 0.60
C TYR A 66 7.81 3.95 1.53
N LEU A 67 7.63 4.12 2.84
CA LEU A 67 7.81 3.04 3.80
C LEU A 67 6.77 1.92 3.61
N ALA A 68 5.49 2.27 3.41
CA ALA A 68 4.44 1.29 3.15
C ALA A 68 4.76 0.49 1.88
N VAL A 69 5.09 1.15 0.78
CA VAL A 69 5.47 0.51 -0.49
C VAL A 69 6.71 -0.36 -0.33
N THR A 70 7.72 0.09 0.43
CA THR A 70 8.92 -0.70 0.72
C THR A 70 8.59 -1.98 1.49
N ASN A 71 7.74 -1.89 2.51
CA ASN A 71 7.31 -3.05 3.28
C ASN A 71 6.48 -4.02 2.42
N ILE A 72 5.59 -3.50 1.56
CA ILE A 72 4.80 -4.29 0.60
C ILE A 72 5.74 -5.00 -0.40
N ALA A 73 6.75 -4.31 -0.94
CA ALA A 73 7.73 -4.90 -1.85
C ALA A 73 8.45 -6.11 -1.23
N GLY A 74 8.62 -6.14 0.09
CA GLY A 74 9.17 -7.30 0.81
C GLY A 74 8.37 -8.60 0.60
N PHE A 75 7.05 -8.53 0.38
CA PHE A 75 6.25 -9.72 0.05
C PHE A 75 6.56 -10.27 -1.35
N PHE A 76 7.02 -9.40 -2.24
CA PHE A 76 7.39 -9.72 -3.62
C PHE A 76 8.88 -10.00 -3.80
N ASP A 77 9.61 -10.29 -2.70
CA ASP A 77 11.08 -10.37 -2.69
C ASP A 77 11.72 -9.18 -3.45
N TYR A 78 11.17 -7.97 -3.22
CA TYR A 78 11.57 -6.70 -3.84
C TYR A 78 11.52 -6.68 -5.38
N GLY A 79 10.55 -7.40 -5.97
CA GLY A 79 10.29 -7.36 -7.41
C GLY A 79 10.97 -8.48 -8.20
N THR A 80 11.43 -9.53 -7.52
CA THR A 80 11.97 -10.73 -8.18
C THR A 80 10.89 -11.36 -9.06
N ASP A 81 11.21 -11.64 -10.33
CA ASP A 81 10.23 -12.16 -11.30
C ASP A 81 9.65 -13.52 -10.86
N GLU A 82 10.48 -14.40 -10.30
CA GLU A 82 10.08 -15.74 -9.85
C GLU A 82 9.28 -15.74 -8.53
N ASN A 83 9.02 -14.58 -7.93
CA ASN A 83 8.26 -14.52 -6.69
C ASN A 83 6.84 -15.06 -6.90
N ALA A 84 6.46 -16.08 -6.12
CA ALA A 84 5.17 -16.75 -6.28
C ALA A 84 3.98 -15.79 -6.12
N MET A 85 4.07 -14.79 -5.25
CA MET A 85 3.01 -13.79 -5.06
C MET A 85 2.87 -12.90 -6.30
N ARG A 86 3.99 -12.45 -6.87
CA ARG A 86 4.01 -11.70 -8.15
C ARG A 86 3.37 -12.52 -9.28
N GLN A 87 3.79 -13.77 -9.42
CA GLN A 87 3.27 -14.69 -10.43
C GLN A 87 1.77 -14.92 -10.27
N ALA A 88 1.30 -15.01 -9.03
CA ALA A 88 -0.12 -15.16 -8.73
C ALA A 88 -0.95 -13.96 -9.25
N PHE A 89 -0.50 -12.73 -9.01
CA PHE A 89 -1.15 -11.53 -9.56
C PHE A 89 -1.13 -11.51 -11.10
N LEU A 90 -0.02 -11.90 -11.73
CA LEU A 90 0.08 -11.94 -13.19
C LEU A 90 -0.85 -12.98 -13.83
N ILE A 91 -1.01 -14.15 -13.20
CA ILE A 91 -1.95 -15.19 -13.64
C ILE A 91 -3.37 -14.65 -13.61
N GLU A 92 -3.77 -14.00 -12.51
CA GLU A 92 -5.12 -13.44 -12.36
C GLU A 92 -5.40 -12.35 -13.42
N LEU A 93 -4.45 -11.43 -13.61
CA LEU A 93 -4.56 -10.35 -14.60
C LEU A 93 -4.70 -10.90 -16.03
N SER A 94 -3.92 -11.93 -16.35
CA SER A 94 -3.97 -12.60 -17.66
C SER A 94 -5.35 -13.26 -17.88
N SER A 95 -5.86 -13.97 -16.86
CA SER A 95 -7.17 -14.64 -16.93
C SER A 95 -8.34 -13.67 -17.15
N LYS A 96 -8.29 -12.46 -16.57
CA LYS A 96 -9.31 -11.43 -16.76
C LYS A 96 -9.25 -10.81 -18.16
N THR A 97 -8.05 -10.69 -18.72
CA THR A 97 -7.83 -10.19 -20.09
C THR A 97 -8.41 -11.17 -21.11
N ASP A 98 -8.18 -12.47 -20.93
CA ASP A 98 -8.69 -13.52 -21.81
C ASP A 98 -10.23 -13.63 -21.76
N ASN A 99 -10.82 -13.50 -20.56
CA ASN A 99 -12.28 -13.54 -20.38
C ASN A 99 -13.01 -12.28 -20.89
N SER A 100 -12.31 -11.16 -21.08
CA SER A 100 -12.90 -9.89 -21.52
C SER A 100 -13.00 -9.73 -23.05
N GLY A 101 -12.71 -10.79 -23.83
CA GLY A 101 -13.10 -10.94 -25.24
C GLY A 101 -12.98 -9.69 -26.12
N SER A 102 -11.81 -9.47 -26.71
CA SER A 102 -11.59 -8.75 -27.98
C SER A 102 -12.60 -7.64 -28.34
N THR A 103 -12.54 -6.50 -27.64
CA THR A 103 -12.98 -5.19 -28.16
C THR A 103 -12.13 -4.10 -27.53
N ALA A 104 -10.89 -3.96 -28.01
CA ALA A 104 -10.09 -2.77 -27.74
C ALA A 104 -9.24 -2.48 -28.97
N THR A 105 -9.77 -1.62 -29.85
CA THR A 105 -8.92 -0.76 -30.68
C THR A 105 -7.95 -0.03 -29.75
N SER A 106 -6.67 -0.13 -30.09
CA SER A 106 -5.55 0.43 -29.36
C SER A 106 -5.61 1.96 -29.35
N ASP A 107 -6.23 2.56 -28.34
CA ASP A 107 -6.08 3.99 -28.06
C ASP A 107 -5.75 4.19 -26.58
N ILE A 108 -4.47 3.95 -26.25
CA ILE A 108 -3.87 4.44 -25.01
C ILE A 108 -3.15 5.75 -25.39
N PRO A 109 -3.45 6.91 -24.78
CA PRO A 109 -2.57 8.07 -24.84
C PRO A 109 -1.31 7.74 -24.03
N ARG A 110 -0.30 7.14 -24.68
CA ARG A 110 0.96 6.72 -24.09
C ARG A 110 1.87 7.94 -23.91
N THR A 111 1.94 8.50 -22.70
CA THR A 111 2.83 9.63 -22.35
C THR A 111 4.17 9.23 -21.73
N ALA A 112 4.59 7.96 -21.82
CA ALA A 112 5.94 7.53 -21.43
C ALA A 112 6.74 7.11 -22.68
N SER A 113 8.01 7.51 -22.75
CA SER A 113 8.92 7.22 -23.86
C SER A 113 9.05 5.71 -24.11
N THR A 114 9.06 5.33 -25.38
CA THR A 114 9.02 3.95 -25.91
C THR A 114 10.30 3.13 -25.68
N VAL A 115 11.28 3.64 -24.93
CA VAL A 115 12.63 3.05 -24.82
C VAL A 115 12.77 2.09 -23.62
N ASP A 116 11.91 2.19 -22.61
CA ASP A 116 12.00 1.37 -21.38
C ASP A 116 10.81 0.41 -21.16
N GLN A 117 9.90 0.26 -22.14
CA GLN A 117 8.77 -0.66 -22.00
C GLN A 117 9.22 -2.09 -22.35
N GLN A 118 9.60 -2.86 -21.33
CA GLN A 118 9.52 -4.32 -21.42
C GLN A 118 8.07 -4.71 -21.71
N ASP A 119 7.85 -5.70 -22.59
CA ASP A 119 6.53 -6.29 -22.84
C ASP A 119 5.84 -6.63 -21.50
N PRO A 120 4.49 -6.61 -21.43
CA PRO A 120 3.77 -7.03 -20.23
C PRO A 120 4.28 -8.39 -19.79
N LEU A 121 4.91 -8.43 -18.61
CA LEU A 121 5.58 -9.63 -18.10
C LEU A 121 4.52 -10.72 -17.93
N GLN A 122 4.55 -11.72 -18.82
CA GLN A 122 3.65 -12.86 -18.76
C GLN A 122 3.99 -13.75 -17.55
N PRO A 123 3.00 -14.41 -16.95
CA PRO A 123 3.26 -15.37 -15.88
C PRO A 123 4.16 -16.50 -16.41
N THR A 124 5.20 -16.81 -15.65
CA THR A 124 6.16 -17.89 -15.92
C THR A 124 5.72 -19.20 -15.24
N ILE A 125 4.94 -19.10 -14.15
CA ILE A 125 4.39 -20.27 -13.43
C ILE A 125 3.01 -20.59 -13.99
N ALA A 126 2.72 -21.87 -14.22
CA ALA A 126 1.40 -22.30 -14.66
C ALA A 126 0.34 -22.10 -13.55
N ALA A 127 -0.87 -21.71 -13.92
CA ALA A 127 -1.96 -21.46 -12.96
C ALA A 127 -2.25 -22.65 -12.02
N GLY A 128 -2.07 -23.89 -12.49
CA GLY A 128 -2.27 -25.10 -11.66
C GLY A 128 -1.18 -25.36 -10.62
N GLU A 129 -0.02 -24.72 -10.73
CA GLU A 129 1.14 -24.93 -9.85
C GLU A 129 1.27 -23.84 -8.78
N ILE A 130 0.53 -22.73 -8.93
CA ILE A 130 0.71 -21.53 -8.12
C ILE A 130 0.50 -21.74 -6.63
N ASP A 131 -0.45 -22.59 -6.23
CA ASP A 131 -0.77 -22.87 -4.83
C ASP A 131 0.39 -23.55 -4.09
N GLU A 132 1.12 -24.44 -4.77
CA GLU A 132 2.31 -25.07 -4.19
C GLU A 132 3.42 -24.01 -4.00
N HIS A 133 3.66 -23.18 -5.01
CA HIS A 133 4.65 -22.11 -4.94
C HIS A 133 4.33 -21.07 -3.86
N LEU A 134 3.05 -20.72 -3.67
CA LEU A 134 2.60 -19.85 -2.59
C LEU A 134 2.79 -20.50 -1.21
N THR A 135 2.51 -21.79 -1.08
CA THR A 135 2.77 -22.55 0.16
C THR A 135 4.26 -22.63 0.47
N GLN A 136 5.11 -22.79 -0.55
CA GLN A 136 6.56 -22.74 -0.37
C GLN A 136 7.01 -21.33 0.04
N LEU A 137 6.50 -20.27 -0.61
CA LEU A 137 6.76 -18.87 -0.26
C LEU A 137 6.40 -18.59 1.21
N ALA A 138 5.22 -19.03 1.66
CA ALA A 138 4.76 -18.96 3.05
C ALA A 138 5.79 -19.46 4.07
N SER A 139 6.45 -20.55 3.72
CA SER A 139 7.40 -21.23 4.58
C SER A 139 8.75 -20.50 4.63
N ARG A 140 9.06 -19.65 3.63
CA ARG A 140 10.32 -18.91 3.54
C ARG A 140 10.41 -17.90 4.66
N ARG A 141 11.56 -17.89 5.33
CA ARG A 141 11.86 -16.95 6.42
C ARG A 141 11.82 -15.50 5.96
N THR A 142 12.24 -15.25 4.71
CA THR A 142 12.23 -13.90 4.13
C THR A 142 10.83 -13.34 4.08
N PHE A 143 9.88 -14.14 3.60
CA PHE A 143 8.47 -13.81 3.54
C PHE A 143 7.86 -13.58 4.93
N LYS A 144 8.13 -14.49 5.89
CA LYS A 144 7.65 -14.32 7.28
C LYS A 144 8.18 -13.03 7.93
N ASN A 145 9.44 -12.70 7.69
CA ASN A 145 10.05 -11.46 8.17
C ASN A 145 9.41 -10.22 7.51
N ALA A 146 9.15 -10.26 6.20
CA ALA A 146 8.46 -9.18 5.50
C ALA A 146 7.04 -8.96 6.05
N LYS A 147 6.27 -10.04 6.21
CA LYS A 147 4.93 -10.01 6.84
C LYS A 147 4.98 -9.39 8.24
N LEU A 148 5.94 -9.83 9.07
CA LEU A 148 6.11 -9.30 10.43
C LEU A 148 6.48 -7.80 10.42
N LEU A 149 7.42 -7.38 9.58
CA LEU A 149 7.82 -5.97 9.48
C LEU A 149 6.68 -5.08 9.00
N PHE A 150 5.93 -5.53 7.98
CA PHE A 150 4.73 -4.83 7.50
C PHE A 150 3.69 -4.68 8.60
N ASN A 151 3.33 -5.77 9.29
CA ASN A 151 2.31 -5.75 10.33
C ASN A 151 2.70 -4.90 11.53
N ASP A 152 3.94 -5.00 12.00
CA ASP A 152 4.40 -4.21 13.15
C ASP A 152 4.53 -2.72 12.82
N THR A 153 4.98 -2.39 11.60
CA THR A 153 5.01 -1.00 11.11
C THR A 153 3.60 -0.46 11.00
N PHE A 154 2.69 -1.24 10.41
CA PHE A 154 1.29 -0.85 10.24
C PHE A 154 0.62 -0.63 11.59
N ALA A 155 0.78 -1.57 12.55
CA ALA A 155 0.28 -1.44 13.91
C ALA A 155 0.81 -0.17 14.61
N LEU A 156 2.11 0.13 14.48
CA LEU A 156 2.71 1.35 15.03
C LEU A 156 2.03 2.60 14.44
N THR A 157 1.84 2.66 13.12
CA THR A 157 1.17 3.80 12.48
C THR A 157 -0.30 3.94 12.90
N LEU A 158 -1.04 2.82 13.02
CA LEU A 158 -2.44 2.81 13.44
C LEU A 158 -2.63 3.29 14.88
N ARG A 159 -1.64 3.09 15.75
CA ARG A 159 -1.70 3.55 17.15
C ARG A 159 -1.49 5.05 17.32
N ARG A 160 -1.07 5.76 16.26
CA ARG A 160 -0.96 7.24 16.25
C ARG A 160 -2.33 7.87 15.99
N LEU A 161 -3.23 7.66 16.95
CA LEU A 161 -4.60 8.17 16.88
C LEU A 161 -4.58 9.69 16.68
N SER A 162 -5.41 10.19 15.78
CA SER A 162 -5.53 11.62 15.41
C SER A 162 -4.35 12.25 14.66
N ASP A 163 -3.26 11.52 14.38
CA ASP A 163 -2.17 12.01 13.54
C ASP A 163 -2.54 11.89 12.05
N LYS A 164 -3.06 12.97 11.45
CA LYS A 164 -3.45 12.96 10.03
C LYS A 164 -2.27 12.69 9.09
N ASN A 165 -1.02 12.84 9.54
CA ASN A 165 0.14 12.59 8.70
C ASN A 165 0.36 11.11 8.41
N VAL A 166 -0.17 10.20 9.24
CA VAL A 166 -0.05 8.75 8.98
C VAL A 166 -1.08 8.24 7.97
N LEU A 167 -2.07 9.06 7.60
CA LEU A 167 -3.20 8.65 6.78
C LEU A 167 -2.80 8.07 5.41
N PRO A 168 -1.84 8.65 4.65
CA PRO A 168 -1.39 8.06 3.39
C PRO A 168 -0.71 6.69 3.56
N HIS A 169 0.06 6.49 4.64
CA HIS A 169 0.63 5.17 4.97
C HIS A 169 -0.48 4.14 5.20
N VAL A 170 -1.48 4.51 6.03
CA VAL A 170 -2.63 3.63 6.31
C VAL A 170 -3.41 3.33 5.03
N HIS A 171 -3.62 4.33 4.17
CA HIS A 171 -4.27 4.14 2.88
C HIS A 171 -3.53 3.11 2.01
N MET A 172 -2.21 3.22 1.85
CA MET A 172 -1.43 2.26 1.06
C MET A 172 -1.45 0.84 1.64
N ALA A 173 -1.36 0.70 2.96
CA ALA A 173 -1.48 -0.60 3.62
C ALA A 173 -2.87 -1.23 3.36
N LEU A 174 -3.95 -0.45 3.50
CA LEU A 174 -5.31 -0.94 3.25
C LEU A 174 -5.57 -1.23 1.76
N CYS A 175 -5.00 -0.45 0.85
CA CYS A 175 -5.04 -0.69 -0.59
C CYS A 175 -4.43 -2.06 -0.91
N PHE A 176 -3.21 -2.34 -0.40
CA PHE A 176 -2.57 -3.64 -0.57
C PHE A 176 -3.37 -4.79 0.05
N LEU A 177 -3.91 -4.62 1.27
CA LEU A 177 -4.76 -5.64 1.88
C LEU A 177 -6.04 -5.88 1.08
N SER A 178 -6.62 -4.85 0.46
CA SER A 178 -7.79 -4.98 -0.40
C SER A 178 -7.46 -5.73 -1.69
N SER A 179 -6.27 -5.50 -2.27
CA SER A 179 -5.79 -6.26 -3.42
C SER A 179 -5.57 -7.73 -3.08
N LEU A 180 -5.00 -8.03 -1.90
CA LEU A 180 -4.91 -9.40 -1.39
C LEU A 180 -6.30 -10.01 -1.19
N ALA A 181 -7.22 -9.30 -0.53
CA ALA A 181 -8.57 -9.83 -0.28
C ALA A 181 -9.38 -10.09 -1.55
N SER A 182 -9.14 -9.31 -2.61
CA SER A 182 -9.77 -9.47 -3.92
C SER A 182 -9.18 -10.62 -4.74
N PHE A 183 -8.06 -11.20 -4.28
CA PHE A 183 -7.37 -12.31 -4.93
C PHE A 183 -8.20 -13.59 -4.82
N GLY A 184 -8.97 -13.91 -5.86
CA GLY A 184 -9.94 -15.00 -5.87
C GLY A 184 -9.34 -16.39 -6.16
N SER A 185 -8.08 -16.46 -6.56
CA SER A 185 -7.51 -17.68 -7.17
C SER A 185 -6.71 -18.59 -6.24
N SER A 186 -6.50 -18.24 -4.96
CA SER A 186 -5.65 -19.09 -4.08
C SER A 186 -6.22 -19.30 -2.67
N THR A 187 -6.22 -20.57 -2.28
CA THR A 187 -6.53 -21.06 -0.91
C THR A 187 -5.56 -20.50 0.14
N TYR A 188 -4.40 -19.98 -0.28
CA TYR A 188 -3.33 -19.52 0.60
C TYR A 188 -3.53 -18.09 1.14
N VAL A 189 -4.17 -17.21 0.35
CA VAL A 189 -4.35 -15.79 0.68
C VAL A 189 -5.07 -15.53 2.01
N PRO A 190 -6.11 -16.31 2.42
CA PRO A 190 -6.72 -16.16 3.73
C PRO A 190 -5.72 -16.22 4.90
N SER A 191 -4.66 -17.03 4.81
CA SER A 191 -3.63 -17.15 5.88
C SER A 191 -2.73 -15.91 6.01
N LEU A 192 -2.72 -15.03 5.00
CA LEU A 192 -2.00 -13.76 5.07
C LEU A 192 -2.69 -12.78 6.02
N ASN A 193 -4.01 -12.95 6.25
CA ASN A 193 -4.82 -12.05 7.05
C ASN A 193 -4.72 -12.29 8.56
N ASP A 194 -4.17 -13.44 9.00
CA ASP A 194 -4.17 -13.85 10.41
C ASP A 194 -3.38 -12.91 11.33
N ASP A 195 -2.29 -12.36 10.82
CA ASP A 195 -1.36 -11.53 11.63
C ASP A 195 -1.61 -10.02 11.46
N ILE A 196 -2.61 -9.62 10.69
CA ILE A 196 -2.94 -8.21 10.49
C ILE A 196 -3.44 -7.63 11.82
N PRO A 197 -3.03 -6.41 12.21
CA PRO A 197 -3.43 -5.78 13.46
C PRO A 197 -4.88 -5.24 13.40
N TRP A 198 -5.86 -6.11 13.19
CA TRP A 198 -7.28 -5.76 13.01
C TRP A 198 -7.85 -4.94 14.18
N ALA A 199 -7.39 -5.21 15.40
CA ALA A 199 -7.82 -4.46 16.59
C ALA A 199 -7.32 -3.01 16.56
N ASP A 200 -6.04 -2.79 16.20
CA ASP A 200 -5.48 -1.44 16.03
C ASP A 200 -6.18 -0.72 14.86
N LEU A 201 -6.50 -1.44 13.76
CA LEU A 201 -7.23 -0.86 12.63
C LEU A 201 -8.63 -0.40 13.02
N ALA A 202 -9.38 -1.24 13.75
CA ALA A 202 -10.71 -0.86 14.23
C ALA A 202 -10.65 0.34 15.18
N ALA A 203 -9.67 0.38 16.09
CA ALA A 203 -9.46 1.51 16.98
C ALA A 203 -9.12 2.79 16.21
N TYR A 204 -8.24 2.71 15.21
CA TYR A 204 -7.86 3.83 14.35
C TYR A 204 -9.06 4.37 13.57
N LEU A 205 -9.85 3.51 12.91
CA LEU A 205 -11.04 3.93 12.15
C LEU A 205 -12.10 4.59 13.05
N ASN A 206 -12.32 4.07 14.26
CA ASN A 206 -13.25 4.67 15.22
C ASN A 206 -12.78 6.05 15.71
N ALA A 207 -11.49 6.19 15.99
CA ALA A 207 -10.91 7.48 16.38
C ALA A 207 -10.96 8.50 15.23
N LEU A 208 -10.69 8.05 14.00
CA LEU A 208 -10.80 8.87 12.79
C LEU A 208 -12.24 9.36 12.61
N LEU A 209 -13.23 8.49 12.77
CA LEU A 209 -14.65 8.84 12.68
C LEU A 209 -15.06 9.90 13.70
N THR A 210 -14.63 9.74 14.95
CA THR A 210 -14.89 10.70 16.02
C THR A 210 -14.26 12.07 15.72
N THR A 211 -13.06 12.06 15.16
CA THR A 211 -12.32 13.27 14.76
C THR A 211 -13.03 14.02 13.63
N GLU A 212 -13.57 13.31 12.65
CA GLU A 212 -14.32 13.92 11.53
C GLU A 212 -15.70 14.43 11.97
N GLN A 213 -16.41 13.70 12.82
CA GLN A 213 -17.70 14.14 13.39
C GLN A 213 -17.53 15.43 14.21
N SER A 214 -16.47 15.51 15.01
CA SER A 214 -16.16 16.69 15.83
C SER A 214 -15.83 17.92 14.96
N GLN A 215 -15.10 17.74 13.85
CA GLN A 215 -14.80 18.83 12.91
C GLN A 215 -16.06 19.33 12.19
N SER A 216 -16.93 18.42 11.75
CA SER A 216 -18.19 18.77 11.09
C SER A 216 -19.15 19.51 12.01
N ALA A 217 -19.26 19.10 13.28
CA ALA A 217 -20.10 19.77 14.27
C ALA A 217 -19.64 21.22 14.59
N ALA A 218 -18.33 21.50 14.47
CA ALA A 218 -17.77 22.83 14.73
C ALA A 218 -18.00 23.84 13.59
N LEU A 219 -18.28 23.39 12.36
CA LEU A 219 -18.35 24.21 11.15
C LEU A 219 -19.79 24.62 10.73
N ALA A 220 -20.75 24.51 11.65
CA ALA A 220 -22.18 24.84 11.54
C ALA A 220 -23.11 23.70 11.05
N GLY A 221 -23.98 23.25 11.95
CA GLY A 221 -25.42 22.94 11.75
C GLY A 221 -25.89 22.02 10.61
N SER A 222 -25.01 21.33 9.88
CA SER A 222 -25.38 20.59 8.67
C SER A 222 -24.97 19.12 8.75
N ASP A 223 -25.93 18.28 8.34
CA ASP A 223 -25.85 16.88 7.97
C ASP A 223 -24.58 16.16 8.41
N THR A 224 -24.67 15.44 9.52
CA THR A 224 -23.82 14.27 9.73
C THR A 224 -23.89 13.46 8.45
N ALA A 225 -22.86 13.55 7.61
CA ALA A 225 -22.74 12.74 6.41
C ALA A 225 -23.02 11.30 6.84
N ASP A 226 -24.05 10.69 6.27
CA ASP A 226 -24.45 9.35 6.67
C ASP A 226 -23.25 8.43 6.50
N ILE A 227 -22.65 8.04 7.62
CA ILE A 227 -21.44 7.22 7.62
C ILE A 227 -21.72 5.90 6.90
N ASN A 228 -22.97 5.39 6.97
CA ASN A 228 -23.36 4.20 6.23
C ASN A 228 -23.34 4.46 4.73
N ALA A 229 -23.87 5.59 4.26
CA ALA A 229 -23.78 5.99 2.85
C ALA A 229 -22.31 6.16 2.41
N LEU A 230 -21.45 6.76 3.25
CA LEU A 230 -20.03 6.94 2.94
C LEU A 230 -19.30 5.60 2.76
N VAL A 231 -19.44 4.69 3.72
CA VAL A 231 -18.71 3.41 3.72
C VAL A 231 -19.26 2.41 2.70
N THR A 232 -20.56 2.48 2.39
CA THR A 232 -21.19 1.60 1.38
C THR A 232 -21.01 2.08 -0.04
N ALA A 233 -20.64 3.36 -0.25
CA ALA A 233 -20.35 3.89 -1.57
C ALA A 233 -19.20 3.12 -2.25
N PRO A 234 -19.22 2.99 -3.60
CA PRO A 234 -18.12 2.39 -4.34
C PRO A 234 -16.79 3.08 -4.04
N LEU A 235 -15.74 2.27 -3.94
CA LEU A 235 -14.39 2.73 -3.59
C LEU A 235 -13.95 3.91 -4.47
N PHE A 236 -14.17 3.78 -5.78
CA PHE A 236 -13.94 4.81 -6.79
C PHE A 236 -15.27 5.33 -7.38
N PRO A 237 -15.34 6.61 -7.78
CA PRO A 237 -16.50 7.16 -8.47
C PRO A 237 -16.65 6.64 -9.89
N ALA A 238 -17.90 6.45 -10.34
CA ALA A 238 -18.24 6.32 -11.76
C ALA A 238 -17.90 7.62 -12.52
N ALA A 239 -17.83 7.57 -13.86
CA ALA A 239 -17.31 8.65 -14.72
C ALA A 239 -17.86 10.06 -14.39
N ASN A 240 -19.15 10.14 -14.04
CA ASN A 240 -19.94 11.34 -13.80
C ASN A 240 -20.37 11.53 -12.33
N GLU A 241 -19.70 10.87 -11.40
CA GLU A 241 -19.98 10.99 -9.97
C GLU A 241 -18.75 11.51 -9.23
N ARG A 242 -18.97 12.29 -8.16
CA ARG A 242 -17.93 12.77 -7.24
C ARG A 242 -16.72 13.32 -8.01
N GLU A 243 -16.97 14.30 -8.87
CA GLU A 243 -15.94 14.90 -9.75
C GLU A 243 -14.79 15.54 -8.97
N ASP A 244 -15.02 15.89 -7.70
CA ASP A 244 -14.02 16.40 -6.75
C ASP A 244 -13.14 15.30 -6.13
N GLU A 245 -13.48 14.01 -6.30
CA GLU A 245 -12.63 12.88 -5.93
C GLU A 245 -11.60 12.58 -7.03
N LEU A 246 -10.49 13.32 -6.97
CA LEU A 246 -9.33 13.17 -7.85
C LEU A 246 -8.36 12.09 -7.33
N PRO A 247 -7.45 11.56 -8.19
CA PRO A 247 -6.35 10.70 -7.76
C PRO A 247 -5.52 11.35 -6.66
N LEU A 248 -5.24 10.58 -5.61
CA LEU A 248 -4.41 11.05 -4.49
C LEU A 248 -2.92 11.08 -4.89
N PRO A 249 -2.08 11.89 -4.22
CA PRO A 249 -0.64 11.89 -4.48
C PRO A 249 -0.03 10.48 -4.41
N GLU A 250 -0.44 9.69 -3.41
CA GLU A 250 0.02 8.32 -3.23
C GLU A 250 -0.50 7.33 -4.29
N ASP A 251 -1.66 7.56 -4.90
CA ASP A 251 -2.15 6.74 -6.02
C ASP A 251 -1.19 6.79 -7.21
N ASN A 252 -0.67 7.98 -7.48
CA ASN A 252 0.29 8.20 -8.57
C ASN A 252 1.64 7.53 -8.29
N LEU A 253 2.03 7.41 -7.01
CA LEU A 253 3.29 6.79 -6.61
C LEU A 253 3.29 5.27 -6.79
N VAL A 254 2.13 4.63 -6.68
CA VAL A 254 2.00 3.17 -6.77
C VAL A 254 1.53 2.68 -8.14
N ARG A 255 1.16 3.60 -9.04
CA ARG A 255 0.70 3.27 -10.40
C ARG A 255 1.73 2.38 -11.12
N GLY A 256 1.26 1.26 -11.67
CA GLY A 256 2.07 0.29 -12.40
C GLY A 256 2.73 -0.77 -11.52
N LEU A 257 2.51 -0.75 -10.20
CA LEU A 257 2.87 -1.89 -9.36
C LEU A 257 1.86 -3.03 -9.55
N VAL A 258 2.36 -4.27 -9.62
CA VAL A 258 1.56 -5.46 -9.95
C VAL A 258 0.33 -5.65 -9.03
N TRP A 259 0.43 -5.24 -7.76
CA TRP A 259 -0.63 -5.40 -6.77
C TRP A 259 -1.70 -4.30 -6.83
N VAL A 260 -1.55 -3.26 -7.67
CA VAL A 260 -2.60 -2.24 -7.91
C VAL A 260 -3.16 -2.25 -9.32
N GLU A 261 -2.72 -3.17 -10.18
CA GLU A 261 -3.06 -3.15 -11.60
C GLU A 261 -4.58 -3.25 -11.83
N ASP A 262 -5.25 -4.10 -11.08
CA ASP A 262 -6.73 -4.24 -11.09
C ASP A 262 -7.44 -3.43 -10.00
N TYR A 263 -6.70 -2.69 -9.17
CA TYR A 263 -7.27 -1.89 -8.08
C TYR A 263 -7.89 -0.60 -8.60
N PHE A 264 -7.19 0.11 -9.48
CA PHE A 264 -7.63 1.40 -10.02
C PHE A 264 -8.55 1.22 -11.24
N PRO A 265 -9.64 2.01 -11.35
CA PRO A 265 -10.38 2.12 -12.60
C PRO A 265 -9.46 2.57 -13.74
N LYS A 266 -9.68 2.06 -14.97
CA LYS A 266 -8.84 2.36 -16.14
C LYS A 266 -8.66 3.86 -16.40
N THR A 267 -9.72 4.64 -16.20
CA THR A 267 -9.75 6.09 -16.41
C THR A 267 -9.44 6.91 -15.14
N TRP A 268 -9.05 6.25 -14.04
CA TRP A 268 -8.83 6.94 -12.75
C TRP A 268 -7.81 8.07 -12.89
N PHE A 269 -6.68 7.78 -13.52
CA PHE A 269 -5.58 8.72 -13.72
C PHE A 269 -5.79 9.69 -14.90
N GLU A 270 -6.95 9.69 -15.56
CA GLU A 270 -7.34 10.70 -16.56
C GLU A 270 -8.00 11.92 -15.91
N ARG A 271 -8.50 11.77 -14.67
CA ARG A 271 -9.09 12.84 -13.84
C ARG A 271 -8.04 13.79 -13.28
N LYS A 272 -7.13 14.27 -14.14
CA LYS A 272 -5.94 14.99 -13.72
C LYS A 272 -6.25 16.44 -13.34
N PRO A 273 -5.82 16.89 -12.15
CA PRO A 273 -5.45 18.28 -11.95
C PRO A 273 -4.10 18.58 -12.68
N ASP A 274 -3.71 19.85 -12.78
CA ASP A 274 -2.46 20.25 -13.45
C ASP A 274 -1.23 19.53 -12.83
N GLU A 275 -0.10 19.38 -13.53
CA GLU A 275 1.05 18.61 -13.03
C GLU A 275 1.59 19.10 -11.69
N GLU A 276 1.55 20.42 -11.49
CA GLU A 276 1.93 21.07 -10.24
C GLU A 276 0.92 20.78 -9.11
N GLU A 277 -0.35 20.54 -9.44
CA GLU A 277 -1.43 20.28 -8.48
C GLU A 277 -1.48 18.83 -7.99
N ARG A 278 -0.88 17.88 -8.73
CA ARG A 278 -0.87 16.44 -8.36
C ARG A 278 -0.22 16.15 -7.01
N TYR A 279 0.64 17.05 -6.54
CA TYR A 279 1.37 16.92 -5.28
C TYR A 279 0.92 17.95 -4.22
N LEU A 280 -0.12 18.74 -4.52
CA LEU A 280 -0.64 19.71 -3.56
C LEU A 280 -1.53 19.02 -2.52
N GLU A 281 -1.13 19.16 -1.26
CA GLU A 281 -1.90 18.67 -0.12
C GLU A 281 -2.97 19.68 0.30
N LEU A 282 -4.03 19.77 -0.50
CA LEU A 282 -5.22 20.56 -0.18
C LEU A 282 -6.05 19.88 0.93
N ALA A 283 -6.92 20.65 1.59
CA ALA A 283 -7.86 20.09 2.57
C ALA A 283 -8.79 19.03 1.95
N SER A 284 -9.13 19.19 0.67
CA SER A 284 -9.86 18.19 -0.12
C SER A 284 -9.08 16.87 -0.28
N THR A 285 -7.76 16.93 -0.46
CA THR A 285 -6.90 15.73 -0.56
C THR A 285 -6.99 14.88 0.71
N VAL A 286 -6.88 15.53 1.88
CA VAL A 286 -7.00 14.84 3.17
C VAL A 286 -8.39 14.24 3.36
N LYS A 287 -9.45 14.97 2.99
CA LYS A 287 -10.84 14.48 3.06
C LYS A 287 -11.05 13.26 2.15
N ASN A 288 -10.56 13.31 0.91
CA ASN A 288 -10.68 12.22 -0.06
C ASN A 288 -9.92 10.97 0.40
N CYS A 289 -8.71 11.14 0.96
CA CYS A 289 -7.93 10.06 1.56
C CYS A 289 -8.67 9.44 2.76
N THR A 290 -9.25 10.26 3.65
CA THR A 290 -10.06 9.78 4.79
C THR A 290 -11.26 8.96 4.32
N ASN A 291 -12.02 9.46 3.35
CA ASN A 291 -13.15 8.74 2.75
C ASN A 291 -12.71 7.40 2.15
N ARG A 292 -11.56 7.39 1.48
CA ARG A 292 -10.98 6.19 0.88
C ARG A 292 -10.62 5.15 1.94
N VAL A 293 -9.98 5.57 3.02
CA VAL A 293 -9.63 4.72 4.17
C VAL A 293 -10.89 4.10 4.82
N PHE A 294 -11.95 4.88 5.00
CA PHE A 294 -13.23 4.34 5.51
C PHE A 294 -13.83 3.27 4.60
N ARG A 295 -13.91 3.54 3.28
CA ARG A 295 -14.45 2.58 2.30
C ARG A 295 -13.59 1.32 2.22
N LEU A 296 -12.27 1.43 2.30
CA LEU A 296 -11.38 0.26 2.34
C LEU A 296 -11.57 -0.56 3.61
N GLY A 297 -11.62 0.09 4.78
CA GLY A 297 -11.88 -0.60 6.05
C GLY A 297 -13.20 -1.38 6.02
N TYR A 298 -14.26 -0.76 5.49
CA TYR A 298 -15.56 -1.43 5.32
C TYR A 298 -15.52 -2.55 4.29
N THR A 299 -14.83 -2.35 3.16
CA THR A 299 -14.66 -3.36 2.12
C THR A 299 -13.97 -4.60 2.69
N LEU A 300 -12.87 -4.42 3.41
CA LEU A 300 -12.12 -5.50 4.07
C LEU A 300 -12.95 -6.25 5.12
N SER A 301 -13.88 -5.57 5.80
CA SER A 301 -14.77 -6.22 6.77
C SER A 301 -15.71 -7.27 6.15
N LYS A 302 -15.93 -7.22 4.83
CA LYS A 302 -16.78 -8.18 4.09
C LYS A 302 -16.05 -9.46 3.70
N TYR A 303 -14.72 -9.48 3.74
CA TYR A 303 -13.91 -10.63 3.37
C TYR A 303 -13.55 -11.53 4.58
N LYS A 304 -14.11 -11.25 5.76
CA LYS A 304 -13.81 -11.93 7.01
C LYS A 304 -14.94 -12.86 7.44
#